data_AF-A0A8J2A9F5-F1
#
_entry.id   AF-A0A8J2A9F5-F1
#
_cell.length_a   1.000
_cell.length_b   1.000
_cell.length_c   1.000
_cell.angle_alpha   90.00
_cell.angle_beta   90.00
_cell.angle_gamma   90.00
#
_symmetry.space_group_name_H-M   'P 1'
#
loop_
_entity.id
_entity.type
_entity.pdbx_description
1 polymer ?
#
loop_
_entity_poly.entity_id
_entity_poly.type
_entity_poly.pdbx_seq_one_letter_code
_entity_poly.pdbx_strand_id
1 'polypeptide(L)'
;MTSCAKALQQWSEKNDAANPEEAEQIALLCLIPPINKMDSSLNALVNVKYLSLSTNSIDKMISLPGLKNLKRLSLGRNQIKKIQGLEEVGATLEELWLSYNHIATLDGLHPCVKLNTLFMSNNKIKQWDELQKLQQLPELNNLLLIGNPIYEGMTKKAAAPQVLKILPTLKTLDGEMAGLDGGGDSAAGPIRDAIEGKFASFDDAVATLGMDPGAAMDKGAFAGALGNLGIGKDEAEALFDACAEGGNTSLEAAADYVANN
;
A
#
# COMPACT_ATOMS: atom_id res chain seq x y z
N MET A 1 16.98 4.38 -26.70
CA MET A 1 16.67 3.25 -25.81
C MET A 1 17.83 3.07 -24.87
N THR A 2 17.60 2.99 -23.56
CA THR A 2 18.66 2.67 -22.58
C THR A 2 18.60 1.17 -22.31
N SER A 3 19.71 0.47 -22.49
CA SER A 3 19.85 -0.93 -22.06
C SER A 3 19.96 -1.00 -20.54
N CYS A 4 19.64 -2.13 -19.92
CA CYS A 4 19.80 -2.24 -18.48
C CYS A 4 21.27 -2.15 -18.09
N ALA A 5 22.20 -2.63 -18.94
CA ALA A 5 23.64 -2.39 -18.75
C ALA A 5 23.99 -0.90 -18.60
N LYS A 6 23.46 -0.05 -19.48
CA LYS A 6 23.70 1.40 -19.43
C LYS A 6 23.00 2.05 -18.23
N ALA A 7 21.82 1.56 -17.87
CA ALA A 7 21.11 2.01 -16.67
C ALA A 7 21.87 1.67 -15.38
N LEU A 8 22.46 0.46 -15.31
CA LEU A 8 23.30 0.04 -14.19
C LEU A 8 24.58 0.87 -14.10
N GLN A 9 25.19 1.21 -15.23
CA GLN A 9 26.33 2.12 -15.27
C GLN A 9 25.95 3.52 -14.73
N GLN A 10 24.84 4.09 -15.21
CA GLN A 10 24.35 5.39 -14.71
C GLN A 10 23.99 5.35 -13.23
N TRP A 11 23.44 4.24 -12.75
CA TRP A 11 23.17 4.03 -11.34
C TRP A 11 24.47 3.98 -10.54
N SER A 12 25.48 3.22 -11.00
CA SER A 12 26.79 3.15 -10.37
C SER A 12 27.46 4.53 -10.30
N GLU A 13 27.44 5.29 -11.40
CA GLU A 13 27.96 6.67 -11.45
C GLU A 13 27.27 7.62 -10.45
N LYS A 14 25.96 7.44 -10.22
CA LYS A 14 25.20 8.22 -9.22
C LYS A 14 25.44 7.79 -7.78
N ASN A 15 25.96 6.58 -7.56
CA ASN A 15 26.24 6.01 -6.24
C ASN A 15 27.76 5.87 -6.05
N ASP A 16 28.53 6.89 -6.40
CA ASP A 16 29.99 6.95 -6.19
C ASP A 16 30.78 5.77 -6.81
N ALA A 17 30.36 5.30 -7.99
CA ALA A 17 30.91 4.13 -8.67
C ALA A 17 30.79 2.82 -7.87
N ALA A 18 29.75 2.71 -7.04
CA ALA A 18 29.43 1.47 -6.33
C ALA A 18 29.20 0.32 -7.31
N ASN A 19 29.73 -0.87 -6.95
CA ASN A 19 29.61 -2.05 -7.78
C ASN A 19 28.17 -2.58 -7.73
N PRO A 20 27.44 -2.68 -8.86
CA PRO A 20 26.06 -3.16 -8.87
C PRO A 20 25.90 -4.59 -8.33
N GLU A 21 26.94 -5.42 -8.42
CA GLU A 21 26.92 -6.81 -7.96
C GLU A 21 26.90 -6.95 -6.43
N GLU A 22 27.43 -5.96 -5.72
CA GLU A 22 27.47 -5.90 -4.25
C GLU A 22 26.31 -5.10 -3.66
N ALA A 23 25.63 -4.32 -4.50
CA ALA A 23 24.53 -3.47 -4.07
C ALA A 23 23.29 -4.30 -3.67
N GLU A 24 22.83 -4.11 -2.43
CA GLU A 24 21.60 -4.74 -1.97
C GLU A 24 20.33 -4.04 -2.49
N GLN A 25 20.45 -2.77 -2.90
CA GLN A 25 19.33 -1.96 -3.36
C GLN A 25 19.69 -1.22 -4.64
N ILE A 26 18.93 -1.44 -5.71
CA ILE A 26 19.13 -0.78 -6.99
C ILE A 26 17.81 -0.19 -7.46
N ALA A 27 17.83 1.11 -7.75
CA ALA A 27 16.67 1.84 -8.24
C ALA A 27 16.99 2.51 -9.58
N LEU A 28 16.46 1.93 -10.66
CA LEU A 28 16.56 2.40 -12.03
C LEU A 28 15.24 3.09 -12.43
N LEU A 29 14.98 4.22 -11.78
CA LEU A 29 13.74 4.99 -11.92
C LEU A 29 13.90 6.15 -12.90
N CYS A 30 12.87 6.40 -13.72
CA CYS A 30 12.75 7.61 -14.56
C CYS A 30 13.97 7.83 -15.48
N LEU A 31 14.42 6.77 -16.17
CA LEU A 31 15.57 6.87 -17.06
C LEU A 31 15.21 7.63 -18.34
N ILE A 32 16.13 8.48 -18.79
CA ILE A 32 16.02 9.24 -20.04
C ILE A 32 17.21 8.86 -20.92
N PRO A 33 17.03 8.09 -22.00
CA PRO A 33 15.78 7.44 -22.46
C PRO A 33 15.34 6.25 -21.58
N PRO A 34 14.06 5.86 -21.57
CA PRO A 34 13.56 4.77 -20.73
C PRO A 34 14.09 3.40 -21.18
N ILE A 35 14.02 2.43 -20.26
CA ILE A 35 14.25 1.01 -20.58
C ILE A 35 12.97 0.47 -21.22
N ASN A 36 13.08 -0.05 -22.44
CA ASN A 36 11.95 -0.66 -23.15
C ASN A 36 11.88 -2.18 -22.96
N LYS A 37 13.03 -2.83 -22.70
CA LYS A 37 13.13 -4.28 -22.56
C LYS A 37 14.13 -4.60 -21.47
N MET A 38 13.76 -5.53 -20.60
CA MET A 38 14.70 -6.11 -19.64
C MET A 38 15.74 -6.95 -20.39
N ASP A 39 16.98 -6.93 -19.94
CA ASP A 39 18.07 -7.72 -20.50
C ASP A 39 18.76 -8.57 -19.41
N SER A 40 19.57 -9.52 -19.86
CA SER A 40 20.32 -10.41 -18.97
C SER A 40 21.41 -9.69 -18.16
N SER A 41 21.66 -8.40 -18.38
CA SER A 41 22.63 -7.65 -17.57
C SER A 41 22.15 -7.48 -16.13
N LEU A 42 20.84 -7.58 -15.88
CA LEU A 42 20.28 -7.66 -14.53
C LEU A 42 20.70 -8.93 -13.78
N ASN A 43 21.14 -9.99 -14.47
CA ASN A 43 21.61 -11.21 -13.81
C ASN A 43 22.96 -11.04 -13.09
N ALA A 44 23.68 -9.95 -13.34
CA ALA A 44 24.91 -9.63 -12.60
C ALA A 44 24.62 -9.27 -11.13
N LEU A 45 23.37 -8.91 -10.81
CA LEU A 45 22.98 -8.39 -9.49
C LEU A 45 22.71 -9.52 -8.49
N VAL A 46 23.74 -10.29 -8.15
CA VAL A 46 23.60 -11.50 -7.32
C VAL A 46 23.16 -11.22 -5.87
N ASN A 47 23.50 -10.05 -5.34
CA ASN A 47 23.20 -9.66 -3.96
C ASN A 47 22.00 -8.71 -3.81
N VAL A 48 21.36 -8.31 -4.91
CA VAL A 48 20.27 -7.34 -4.83
C VAL A 48 19.05 -7.96 -4.14
N LYS A 49 18.58 -7.27 -3.11
CA LYS A 49 17.37 -7.59 -2.36
C LYS A 49 16.20 -6.74 -2.84
N TYR A 50 16.46 -5.50 -3.25
CA TYR A 50 15.46 -4.53 -3.67
C TYR A 50 15.79 -4.01 -5.06
N LEU A 51 14.99 -4.39 -6.06
CA LEU A 51 15.16 -3.93 -7.44
C LEU A 51 13.95 -3.09 -7.85
N SER A 52 14.20 -1.84 -8.22
CA SER A 52 13.19 -0.94 -8.72
C SER A 52 13.49 -0.54 -10.17
N LEU A 53 12.55 -0.88 -11.05
CA LEU A 53 12.52 -0.58 -12.48
C LEU A 53 11.28 0.24 -12.83
N SER A 54 10.70 0.92 -11.84
CA SER A 54 9.46 1.69 -12.03
C SER A 54 9.66 2.92 -12.91
N THR A 55 8.58 3.34 -13.59
CA THR A 55 8.57 4.50 -14.50
C THR A 55 9.54 4.30 -15.68
N ASN A 56 9.42 3.15 -16.33
CA ASN A 56 10.10 2.82 -17.57
C ASN A 56 9.07 2.45 -18.65
N SER A 57 9.49 1.89 -19.78
CA SER A 57 8.61 1.46 -20.86
C SER A 57 8.75 -0.04 -21.14
N ILE A 58 8.94 -0.83 -20.08
CA ILE A 58 9.15 -2.27 -20.17
C ILE A 58 7.86 -2.94 -20.64
N ASP A 59 7.92 -3.63 -21.77
CA ASP A 59 6.77 -4.34 -22.36
C ASP A 59 6.71 -5.82 -21.95
N LYS A 60 7.86 -6.43 -21.71
CA LYS A 60 8.04 -7.85 -21.42
C LYS A 60 9.00 -8.06 -20.26
N MET A 61 8.56 -8.87 -19.31
CA MET A 61 9.43 -9.46 -18.28
C MET A 61 10.25 -10.60 -18.88
N ILE A 62 11.46 -10.80 -18.38
CA ILE A 62 12.33 -11.93 -18.73
C ILE A 62 12.64 -12.73 -17.47
N SER A 63 13.12 -13.97 -17.62
CA SER A 63 13.64 -14.73 -16.49
C SER A 63 14.95 -14.13 -15.99
N LEU A 64 15.07 -14.00 -14.66
CA LEU A 64 16.20 -13.36 -13.98
C LEU A 64 16.90 -14.34 -13.02
N PRO A 65 17.51 -15.42 -13.52
CA PRO A 65 18.12 -16.47 -12.68
C PRO A 65 19.26 -15.97 -11.78
N GLY A 66 19.85 -14.81 -12.08
CA GLY A 66 20.92 -14.22 -11.28
C GLY A 66 20.44 -13.64 -9.94
N LEU A 67 19.16 -13.29 -9.82
CA LEU A 67 18.60 -12.52 -8.71
C LEU A 67 18.15 -13.40 -7.53
N LYS A 68 19.05 -14.25 -7.03
CA LYS A 68 18.73 -15.30 -6.05
C LYS A 68 18.29 -14.79 -4.67
N ASN A 69 18.58 -13.53 -4.34
CA ASN A 69 18.27 -12.92 -3.05
C ASN A 69 17.18 -11.83 -3.14
N LEU A 70 16.49 -11.74 -4.28
CA LEU A 70 15.53 -10.68 -4.52
C LEU A 70 14.31 -10.85 -3.61
N LYS A 71 14.05 -9.84 -2.78
CA LYS A 71 12.90 -9.77 -1.88
C LYS A 71 11.81 -8.84 -2.40
N ARG A 72 12.19 -7.69 -2.96
CA ARG A 72 11.25 -6.69 -3.47
C ARG A 72 11.54 -6.37 -4.92
N LEU A 73 10.53 -6.51 -5.77
CA LEU A 73 10.59 -6.15 -7.19
C LEU A 73 9.54 -5.09 -7.50
N SER A 74 10.00 -3.92 -7.93
CA SER A 74 9.13 -2.81 -8.30
C SER A 74 9.20 -2.54 -9.80
N LEU A 75 8.10 -2.79 -10.48
CA LEU A 75 7.90 -2.67 -11.93
C LEU A 75 6.71 -1.76 -12.25
N GLY A 76 6.37 -0.84 -11.35
CA GLY A 76 5.24 0.06 -11.51
C GLY A 76 5.43 1.05 -12.67
N ARG A 77 4.34 1.54 -13.26
CA ARG A 77 4.36 2.50 -14.39
C ARG A 77 5.23 1.99 -15.55
N ASN A 78 4.92 0.79 -16.02
CA ASN A 78 5.52 0.17 -17.20
C ASN A 78 4.40 -0.25 -18.18
N GLN A 79 4.73 -0.98 -19.24
CA GLN A 79 3.78 -1.46 -20.26
C GLN A 79 3.64 -2.99 -20.24
N ILE A 80 3.83 -3.61 -19.07
CA ILE A 80 3.84 -5.05 -18.92
C ILE A 80 2.43 -5.59 -19.14
N LYS A 81 2.31 -6.58 -20.04
CA LYS A 81 1.02 -7.22 -20.38
C LYS A 81 0.80 -8.56 -19.71
N LYS A 82 1.88 -9.27 -19.36
CA LYS A 82 1.87 -10.60 -18.79
C LYS A 82 2.99 -10.74 -17.77
N ILE A 83 2.71 -11.39 -16.65
CA ILE A 83 3.69 -11.73 -15.62
C ILE A 83 4.38 -13.02 -16.07
N GLN A 84 5.69 -12.98 -16.26
CA GLN A 84 6.49 -14.13 -16.68
C GLN A 84 7.93 -14.00 -16.19
N GLY A 85 8.66 -15.11 -16.10
CA GLY A 85 10.07 -15.11 -15.68
C GLY A 85 10.29 -14.94 -14.17
N LEU A 86 9.27 -15.25 -13.35
CA LEU A 86 9.38 -15.25 -11.88
C LEU A 86 9.74 -16.61 -11.28
N GLU A 87 9.97 -17.65 -12.10
CA GLU A 87 10.22 -19.03 -11.65
C GLU A 87 11.42 -19.11 -10.70
N GLU A 88 12.52 -18.44 -11.05
CA GLU A 88 13.78 -18.49 -10.29
C GLU A 88 13.78 -17.58 -9.05
N VAL A 89 13.05 -16.46 -9.11
CA VAL A 89 13.00 -15.46 -8.03
C VAL A 89 11.82 -15.66 -7.08
N GLY A 90 10.83 -16.49 -7.46
CA GLY A 90 9.59 -16.67 -6.72
C GLY A 90 9.79 -17.23 -5.32
N ALA A 91 10.83 -18.04 -5.11
CA ALA A 91 11.14 -18.62 -3.79
C ALA A 91 11.62 -17.58 -2.75
N THR A 92 12.12 -16.42 -3.19
CA THR A 92 12.65 -15.37 -2.31
C THR A 92 11.84 -14.08 -2.33
N LEU A 93 11.00 -13.88 -3.34
CA LEU A 93 10.25 -12.65 -3.52
C LEU A 93 9.13 -12.52 -2.49
N GLU A 94 9.23 -11.48 -1.66
CA GLU A 94 8.28 -11.13 -0.60
C GLU A 94 7.33 -10.02 -1.06
N GLU A 95 7.77 -9.14 -1.97
CA GLU A 95 6.97 -7.99 -2.43
C GLU A 95 7.09 -7.74 -3.92
N LEU A 96 5.95 -7.56 -4.60
CA LEU A 96 5.87 -7.33 -6.03
C LEU A 96 4.96 -6.15 -6.34
N TRP A 97 5.52 -5.11 -6.95
CA TRP A 97 4.77 -3.91 -7.34
C TRP A 97 4.67 -3.83 -8.86
N LEU A 98 3.47 -3.95 -9.38
CA LEU A 98 3.11 -3.94 -10.79
C LEU A 98 2.01 -2.91 -11.09
N SER A 99 1.81 -1.93 -10.22
CA SER A 99 0.82 -0.87 -10.40
C SER A 99 1.06 -0.07 -11.69
N TYR A 100 0.00 0.41 -12.34
CA TYR A 100 0.06 1.15 -13.61
C TYR A 100 0.76 0.36 -14.72
N ASN A 101 0.27 -0.84 -15.01
CA ASN A 101 0.68 -1.67 -16.13
C ASN A 101 -0.56 -2.07 -16.99
N HIS A 102 -0.39 -3.01 -17.90
CA HIS A 102 -1.45 -3.52 -18.77
C HIS A 102 -1.71 -5.01 -18.56
N ILE A 103 -1.55 -5.47 -17.32
CA ILE A 103 -1.71 -6.89 -16.97
C ILE A 103 -3.20 -7.24 -16.96
N ALA A 104 -3.57 -8.23 -17.76
CA ALA A 104 -4.94 -8.72 -17.84
C ALA A 104 -5.16 -10.06 -17.12
N THR A 105 -4.09 -10.84 -16.95
CA THR A 105 -4.10 -12.19 -16.36
C THR A 105 -3.02 -12.31 -15.30
N LEU A 106 -3.30 -13.06 -14.23
CA LEU A 106 -2.39 -13.33 -13.10
C LEU A 106 -1.63 -14.65 -13.23
N ASP A 107 -1.64 -15.23 -14.44
CA ASP A 107 -0.79 -16.35 -14.80
C ASP A 107 0.69 -16.01 -14.59
N GLY A 108 1.43 -16.93 -13.98
CA GLY A 108 2.88 -16.75 -13.75
C GLY A 108 3.26 -16.35 -12.32
N LEU A 109 2.30 -16.08 -11.42
CA LEU A 109 2.57 -15.85 -9.99
C LEU A 109 2.71 -17.13 -9.15
N HIS A 110 2.37 -18.29 -9.72
CA HIS A 110 2.48 -19.60 -9.06
C HIS A 110 3.81 -19.92 -8.33
N PRO A 111 5.01 -19.46 -8.74
CA PRO A 111 6.25 -19.82 -8.06
C PRO A 111 6.52 -18.93 -6.83
N CYS A 112 5.76 -17.84 -6.67
CA CYS A 112 5.99 -16.79 -5.68
C CYS A 112 5.46 -17.16 -4.29
N VAL A 113 5.87 -18.31 -3.75
CA VAL A 113 5.30 -18.90 -2.52
C VAL A 113 5.45 -18.03 -1.27
N LYS A 114 6.46 -17.15 -1.22
CA LYS A 114 6.73 -16.23 -0.10
C LYS A 114 6.16 -14.82 -0.31
N LEU A 115 5.39 -14.62 -1.38
CA LEU A 115 4.89 -13.29 -1.72
C LEU A 115 3.87 -12.84 -0.69
N ASN A 116 4.24 -11.80 0.06
CA ASN A 116 3.43 -11.20 1.11
C ASN A 116 2.62 -10.01 0.59
N THR A 117 3.25 -9.17 -0.25
CA THR A 117 2.66 -7.93 -0.74
C THR A 117 2.61 -7.90 -2.26
N LEU A 118 1.43 -7.72 -2.82
CA LEU A 118 1.19 -7.61 -4.26
C LEU A 118 0.42 -6.33 -4.59
N PHE A 119 1.09 -5.39 -5.25
CA PHE A 119 0.46 -4.16 -5.72
C PHE A 119 0.23 -4.21 -7.21
N MET A 120 -1.03 -4.14 -7.65
CA MET A 120 -1.43 -4.20 -9.05
C MET A 120 -2.49 -3.16 -9.40
N SER A 121 -2.48 -1.99 -8.75
CA SER A 121 -3.45 -0.94 -9.06
C SER A 121 -3.35 -0.49 -10.52
N ASN A 122 -4.45 -0.02 -11.09
CA ASN A 122 -4.51 0.51 -12.46
C ASN A 122 -3.96 -0.47 -13.51
N ASN A 123 -4.38 -1.74 -13.45
CA ASN A 123 -4.12 -2.76 -14.46
C ASN A 123 -5.39 -3.05 -15.28
N LYS A 124 -5.41 -4.16 -16.03
CA LYS A 124 -6.49 -4.56 -16.94
C LYS A 124 -7.17 -5.87 -16.51
N ILE A 125 -7.14 -6.19 -15.22
CA ILE A 125 -7.78 -7.38 -14.66
C ILE A 125 -9.30 -7.17 -14.71
N LYS A 126 -10.01 -8.06 -15.42
CA LYS A 126 -11.47 -7.99 -15.61
C LYS A 126 -12.25 -9.09 -14.89
N GLN A 127 -11.63 -10.26 -14.73
CA GLN A 127 -12.32 -11.48 -14.30
C GLN A 127 -11.96 -11.83 -12.86
N TRP A 128 -12.97 -12.24 -12.08
CA TRP A 128 -12.78 -12.72 -10.70
C TRP A 128 -12.03 -14.06 -10.64
N ASP A 129 -12.11 -14.87 -11.69
CA ASP A 129 -11.38 -16.14 -11.81
C ASP A 129 -9.85 -15.95 -11.73
N GLU A 130 -9.34 -14.79 -12.15
CA GLU A 130 -7.91 -14.48 -12.04
C GLU A 130 -7.48 -14.36 -10.57
N LEU A 131 -8.36 -13.88 -9.67
CA LEU A 131 -8.06 -13.80 -8.24
C LEU A 131 -8.01 -15.17 -7.58
N GLN A 132 -8.72 -16.17 -8.12
CA GLN A 132 -8.63 -17.54 -7.59
C GLN A 132 -7.21 -18.11 -7.74
N LYS A 133 -6.45 -17.67 -8.76
CA LYS A 133 -5.05 -18.06 -8.94
C LYS A 133 -4.16 -17.56 -7.80
N LEU A 134 -4.53 -16.45 -7.14
CA LEU A 134 -3.81 -15.93 -5.98
C LEU A 134 -4.00 -16.79 -4.73
N GLN A 135 -5.01 -17.68 -4.68
CA GLN A 135 -5.18 -18.62 -3.56
C GLN A 135 -4.00 -19.59 -3.42
N GLN A 136 -3.22 -19.78 -4.49
CA GLN A 136 -2.02 -20.61 -4.48
C GLN A 136 -0.87 -19.96 -3.70
N LEU A 137 -1.01 -18.69 -3.30
CA LEU A 137 -0.01 -17.94 -2.54
C LEU A 137 -0.36 -17.97 -1.04
N PRO A 138 0.29 -18.83 -0.24
CA PRO A 138 -0.10 -19.04 1.16
C PRO A 138 0.23 -17.85 2.06
N GLU A 139 1.23 -17.04 1.71
CA GLU A 139 1.73 -15.93 2.53
C GLU A 139 1.21 -14.56 2.09
N LEU A 140 0.31 -14.49 1.10
CA LEU A 140 -0.20 -13.23 0.58
C LEU A 140 -1.11 -12.56 1.61
N ASN A 141 -0.64 -11.44 2.15
CA ASN A 141 -1.35 -10.65 3.17
C ASN A 141 -1.81 -9.29 2.64
N ASN A 142 -1.08 -8.67 1.72
CA ASN A 142 -1.37 -7.31 1.28
C ASN A 142 -1.63 -7.29 -0.23
N LEU A 143 -2.81 -6.83 -0.64
CA LEU A 143 -3.22 -6.81 -2.04
C LEU A 143 -3.81 -5.45 -2.43
N LEU A 144 -3.36 -4.88 -3.54
CA LEU A 144 -3.89 -3.63 -4.09
C LEU A 144 -4.35 -3.83 -5.54
N LEU A 145 -5.65 -3.68 -5.78
CA LEU A 145 -6.32 -3.87 -7.06
C LEU A 145 -7.09 -2.62 -7.53
N ILE A 146 -7.11 -1.53 -6.75
CA ILE A 146 -7.77 -0.26 -7.12
C ILE A 146 -7.46 0.13 -8.57
N GLY A 147 -8.49 0.51 -9.34
CA GLY A 147 -8.34 0.97 -10.72
C GLY A 147 -8.24 -0.17 -11.74
N ASN A 148 -8.46 -1.42 -11.33
CA ASN A 148 -8.71 -2.51 -12.27
C ASN A 148 -10.18 -2.56 -12.70
N PRO A 149 -10.46 -2.95 -13.95
CA PRO A 149 -11.82 -3.19 -14.43
C PRO A 149 -12.64 -4.24 -13.64
N ILE A 150 -12.00 -5.06 -12.81
CA ILE A 150 -12.70 -5.98 -11.91
C ILE A 150 -13.64 -5.26 -10.93
N TYR A 151 -13.33 -3.99 -10.63
CA TYR A 151 -14.18 -3.09 -9.83
C TYR A 151 -15.09 -2.21 -10.69
N GLU A 152 -15.08 -2.38 -12.02
CA GLU A 152 -15.95 -1.62 -12.91
C GLU A 152 -17.43 -1.94 -12.61
N GLY A 153 -18.17 -0.93 -12.16
CA GLY A 153 -19.56 -1.11 -11.71
C GLY A 153 -19.74 -1.52 -10.25
N MET A 154 -18.66 -1.60 -9.45
CA MET A 154 -18.72 -1.87 -8.01
C MET A 154 -17.93 -0.82 -7.21
N THR A 155 -18.39 -0.50 -6.00
CA THR A 155 -17.61 0.32 -5.06
C THR A 155 -16.58 -0.55 -4.34
N LYS A 156 -15.50 0.07 -3.80
CA LYS A 156 -14.49 -0.65 -3.00
C LYS A 156 -15.12 -1.49 -1.89
N LYS A 157 -16.10 -0.92 -1.17
CA LYS A 157 -16.85 -1.58 -0.10
C LYS A 157 -17.64 -2.82 -0.56
N ALA A 158 -18.17 -2.81 -1.79
CA ALA A 158 -18.89 -3.95 -2.35
C ALA A 158 -17.95 -5.05 -2.87
N ALA A 159 -16.76 -4.66 -3.33
CA ALA A 159 -15.79 -5.59 -3.89
C ALA A 159 -14.93 -6.27 -2.81
N ALA A 160 -14.63 -5.57 -1.72
CA ALA A 160 -13.85 -6.10 -0.59
C ALA A 160 -14.34 -7.47 -0.08
N PRO A 161 -15.63 -7.68 0.27
CA PRO A 161 -16.09 -8.99 0.74
C PRO A 161 -15.96 -10.09 -0.31
N GLN A 162 -16.03 -9.77 -1.61
CA GLN A 162 -15.83 -10.76 -2.68
C GLN A 162 -14.37 -11.19 -2.76
N VAL A 163 -13.44 -10.24 -2.65
CA VAL A 163 -12.01 -10.54 -2.62
C VAL A 163 -11.66 -11.34 -1.37
N LEU A 164 -12.17 -10.96 -0.19
CA LEU A 164 -11.93 -11.68 1.07
C LEU A 164 -12.53 -13.08 1.09
N LYS A 165 -13.65 -13.30 0.40
CA LYS A 165 -14.21 -14.64 0.21
C LYS A 165 -13.28 -15.55 -0.60
N ILE A 166 -12.57 -14.99 -1.57
CA ILE A 166 -11.60 -15.72 -2.39
C ILE A 166 -10.27 -15.87 -1.63
N LEU A 167 -9.80 -14.81 -0.98
CA LEU A 167 -8.51 -14.73 -0.29
C LEU A 167 -8.73 -14.38 1.18
N PRO A 168 -9.14 -15.34 2.01
CA PRO A 168 -9.41 -15.10 3.42
C PRO A 168 -8.15 -14.82 4.25
N THR A 169 -6.96 -15.06 3.71
CA THR A 169 -5.66 -14.83 4.36
C THR A 169 -5.19 -13.38 4.27
N LEU A 170 -5.86 -12.54 3.48
CA LEU A 170 -5.47 -11.13 3.33
C LEU A 170 -5.66 -10.37 4.65
N LYS A 171 -4.62 -9.62 5.02
CA LYS A 171 -4.60 -8.67 6.14
C LYS A 171 -4.80 -7.23 5.70
N THR A 172 -4.45 -6.89 4.46
CA THR A 172 -4.82 -5.60 3.86
C THR A 172 -5.29 -5.76 2.43
N LEU A 173 -6.37 -5.07 2.09
CA LEU A 173 -6.93 -4.98 0.76
C LEU A 173 -7.09 -3.51 0.40
N ASP A 174 -6.52 -3.11 -0.74
CA ASP A 174 -6.67 -1.77 -1.30
C ASP A 174 -6.19 -0.61 -0.40
N GLY A 175 -5.29 -0.92 0.53
CA GLY A 175 -4.78 0.02 1.54
C GLY A 175 -5.58 0.04 2.84
N GLU A 176 -6.64 -0.76 2.94
CA GLU A 176 -7.47 -0.93 4.15
C GLU A 176 -7.13 -2.27 4.82
N MET A 177 -7.17 -2.37 6.15
CA MET A 177 -6.94 -3.65 6.85
C MET A 177 -8.12 -4.60 6.60
N ALA A 178 -7.83 -5.72 5.96
CA ALA A 178 -8.74 -6.84 5.76
C ALA A 178 -8.87 -7.61 7.08
N GLY A 179 -10.02 -7.48 7.75
CA GLY A 179 -10.36 -8.25 8.95
C GLY A 179 -10.33 -7.47 10.27
N LEU A 180 -9.98 -6.18 10.25
CA LEU A 180 -10.55 -5.23 11.20
C LEU A 180 -11.70 -4.55 10.48
N ASP A 181 -12.80 -4.32 11.18
CA ASP A 181 -13.97 -3.63 10.67
C ASP A 181 -13.59 -2.47 9.75
N GLY A 182 -13.72 -2.71 8.44
CA GLY A 182 -14.09 -1.70 7.46
C GLY A 182 -15.55 -1.29 7.63
N GLY A 183 -16.07 -1.34 8.86
CA GLY A 183 -17.05 -0.40 9.31
C GLY A 183 -16.42 0.97 9.21
N GLY A 184 -16.75 1.69 8.16
CA GLY A 184 -16.73 3.16 8.19
C GLY A 184 -17.78 3.65 9.18
N ASP A 185 -17.51 3.33 10.45
CA ASP A 185 -18.07 3.78 11.72
C ASP A 185 -16.93 3.61 12.74
N SER A 186 -15.73 4.11 12.40
CA SER A 186 -14.93 4.66 13.49
C SER A 186 -15.77 5.82 14.01
N ALA A 187 -15.96 5.91 15.32
CA ALA A 187 -16.63 7.04 15.96
C ALA A 187 -16.12 8.41 15.43
N ALA A 188 -14.92 8.45 14.85
CA ALA A 188 -14.35 9.60 14.18
C ALA A 188 -15.15 10.14 12.97
N GLY A 189 -15.90 9.32 12.21
CA GLY A 189 -16.67 9.80 11.04
C GLY A 189 -17.78 10.80 11.41
N PRO A 190 -18.73 10.42 12.27
CA PRO A 190 -19.76 11.33 12.79
C PRO A 190 -19.18 12.49 13.61
N ILE A 191 -18.09 12.25 14.36
CA ILE A 191 -17.42 13.27 15.17
C ILE A 191 -16.73 14.33 14.30
N ARG A 192 -16.07 13.91 13.21
CA ARG A 192 -15.43 14.79 12.24
C ARG A 192 -16.44 15.70 11.56
N ASP A 193 -17.55 15.14 11.08
CA ASP A 193 -18.63 15.90 10.46
C ASP A 193 -19.31 16.86 11.47
N ALA A 194 -19.40 16.48 12.75
CA ALA A 194 -19.95 17.34 13.80
C ALA A 194 -19.02 18.50 14.20
N ILE A 195 -17.69 18.30 14.16
CA ILE A 195 -16.69 19.33 14.46
C ILE A 195 -16.54 20.29 13.26
N GLU A 196 -16.33 19.76 12.05
CA GLU A 196 -16.20 20.56 10.83
C GLU A 196 -17.50 21.32 10.48
N GLY A 197 -18.66 20.80 10.90
CA GLY A 197 -19.96 21.43 10.69
C GLY A 197 -20.35 22.54 11.69
N LYS A 198 -19.68 22.64 12.85
CA LYS A 198 -20.02 23.61 13.91
C LYS A 198 -18.93 24.63 14.22
N PHE A 199 -17.67 24.37 13.89
CA PHE A 199 -16.55 25.26 14.23
C PHE A 199 -15.75 25.66 12.99
N ALA A 200 -15.52 26.97 12.84
CA ALA A 200 -14.73 27.51 11.74
C ALA A 200 -13.22 27.31 11.94
N SER A 201 -12.77 27.10 13.17
CA SER A 201 -11.37 26.82 13.54
C SER A 201 -11.27 26.04 14.85
N PHE A 202 -10.11 25.43 15.11
CA PHE A 202 -9.78 24.75 16.37
C PHE A 202 -9.85 25.70 17.58
N ASP A 203 -9.41 26.95 17.42
CA ASP A 203 -9.47 27.97 18.46
C ASP A 203 -10.92 28.31 18.88
N ASP A 204 -11.88 28.31 17.95
CA ASP A 204 -13.30 28.55 18.25
C ASP A 204 -13.93 27.38 19.02
N ALA A 205 -13.50 26.14 18.74
CA ALA A 205 -13.95 24.95 19.47
C ALA A 205 -13.46 24.95 20.92
N VAL A 206 -12.19 25.30 21.13
CA VAL A 206 -11.58 25.43 22.47
C VAL A 206 -12.23 26.56 23.26
N ALA A 207 -12.50 27.71 22.62
CA ALA A 207 -13.17 28.84 23.26
C ALA A 207 -14.63 28.53 23.69
N THR A 208 -15.33 27.69 22.93
CA THR A 208 -16.72 27.30 23.22
C THR A 208 -16.82 26.30 24.38
N LEU A 209 -15.82 25.43 24.52
CA LEU A 209 -15.76 24.42 25.59
C LEU A 209 -15.21 24.97 26.91
N GLY A 210 -14.54 26.14 26.89
CA GLY A 210 -14.06 26.82 28.10
C GLY A 210 -13.02 26.02 28.89
N MET A 211 -12.29 25.12 28.23
CA MET A 211 -11.34 24.18 28.82
C MET A 211 -9.92 24.40 28.27
N ASP A 212 -8.90 24.07 29.07
CA ASP A 212 -7.49 24.11 28.67
C ASP A 212 -7.18 22.91 27.74
N PRO A 213 -6.87 23.13 26.45
CA PRO A 213 -6.78 22.07 25.44
C PRO A 213 -5.59 21.13 25.64
N GLY A 214 -4.56 21.55 26.37
CA GLY A 214 -3.34 20.78 26.63
C GLY A 214 -3.40 19.92 27.90
N ALA A 215 -4.46 20.04 28.72
CA ALA A 215 -4.58 19.26 29.94
C ALA A 215 -5.02 17.83 29.62
N ALA A 216 -4.30 16.84 30.19
CA ALA A 216 -4.73 15.45 30.14
C ALA A 216 -6.05 15.30 30.91
N MET A 217 -7.08 14.81 30.23
CA MET A 217 -8.41 14.66 30.83
C MET A 217 -8.67 13.22 31.25
N ASP A 218 -9.55 13.04 32.24
CA ASP A 218 -10.13 11.74 32.53
C ASP A 218 -11.24 11.39 31.53
N LYS A 219 -11.47 10.09 31.34
CA LYS A 219 -12.44 9.54 30.38
C LYS A 219 -13.85 10.13 30.54
N GLY A 220 -14.26 10.44 31.77
CA GLY A 220 -15.57 11.02 32.07
C GLY A 220 -15.67 12.50 31.68
N ALA A 221 -14.65 13.30 31.98
CA ALA A 221 -14.57 14.70 31.54
C ALA A 221 -14.52 14.83 30.02
N PHE A 222 -13.77 13.95 29.35
CA PHE A 222 -13.67 13.90 27.90
C PHE A 222 -15.02 13.57 27.23
N ALA A 223 -15.71 12.54 27.73
CA ALA A 223 -17.04 12.17 27.24
C ALA A 223 -18.08 13.28 27.50
N GLY A 224 -17.98 13.99 28.63
CA GLY A 224 -18.84 15.13 28.94
C GLY A 224 -18.64 16.32 27.98
N ALA A 225 -17.39 16.63 27.63
CA ALA A 225 -17.06 17.71 26.71
C ALA A 225 -17.60 17.45 25.30
N LEU A 226 -17.42 16.23 24.79
CA LEU A 226 -17.97 15.83 23.48
C LEU A 226 -19.49 15.67 23.51
N GLY A 227 -20.06 15.26 24.65
CA GLY A 227 -21.51 15.23 24.86
C GLY A 227 -22.18 16.60 24.70
N ASN A 228 -21.53 17.68 25.16
CA ASN A 228 -22.00 19.05 24.94
C ASN A 228 -21.98 19.46 23.45
N LEU A 229 -21.21 18.77 22.61
CA LEU A 229 -21.20 18.95 21.16
C LEU A 229 -22.27 18.10 20.44
N GLY A 230 -22.94 17.19 21.17
CA GLY A 230 -23.97 16.29 20.66
C GLY A 230 -23.47 14.90 20.30
N ILE A 231 -22.26 14.52 20.73
CA ILE A 231 -21.65 13.21 20.46
C ILE A 231 -22.12 12.21 21.52
N GLY A 232 -22.44 10.98 21.10
CA GLY A 232 -22.88 9.93 22.01
C GLY A 232 -21.81 9.56 23.03
N LYS A 233 -22.22 9.21 24.26
CA LYS A 233 -21.27 8.87 25.33
C LYS A 233 -20.35 7.69 24.94
N ASP A 234 -20.91 6.68 24.27
CA ASP A 234 -20.15 5.50 23.83
C ASP A 234 -19.13 5.84 22.73
N GLU A 235 -19.45 6.79 21.84
CA GLU A 235 -18.57 7.26 20.77
C GLU A 235 -17.41 8.10 21.32
N ALA A 236 -17.69 8.95 22.30
CA ALA A 236 -16.67 9.77 22.96
C ALA A 236 -15.70 8.91 23.80
N GLU A 237 -16.20 7.87 24.46
CA GLU A 237 -15.37 6.94 25.24
C GLU A 237 -14.47 6.08 24.33
N ALA A 238 -14.93 5.68 23.15
CA ALA A 238 -14.11 4.97 22.17
C ALA A 238 -12.98 5.85 21.62
N LEU A 239 -13.25 7.13 21.39
CA LEU A 239 -12.24 8.08 20.91
C LEU A 239 -11.18 8.37 21.98
N PHE A 240 -11.57 8.40 23.26
CA PHE A 240 -10.64 8.52 24.38
C PHE A 240 -9.67 7.34 24.44
N ASP A 241 -10.17 6.11 24.29
CA ASP A 241 -9.33 4.91 24.35
C ASP A 241 -8.33 4.88 23.18
N ALA A 242 -8.74 5.31 21.98
CA ALA A 242 -7.86 5.44 20.82
C ALA A 242 -6.75 6.48 21.03
N CYS A 243 -7.05 7.62 21.67
CA CYS A 243 -6.06 8.64 22.00
C CYS A 243 -5.12 8.18 23.14
N ALA A 244 -5.65 7.42 24.10
CA ALA A 244 -4.89 6.87 25.22
C ALA A 244 -3.85 5.85 24.78
N GLU A 245 -4.12 5.05 23.74
CA GLU A 245 -3.13 4.16 23.12
C GLU A 245 -1.96 4.94 22.49
N GLY A 246 -2.21 6.17 22.03
CA GLY A 246 -1.19 7.11 21.54
C GLY A 246 -0.41 7.85 22.64
N GLY A 247 -0.73 7.62 23.92
CA GLY A 247 -0.04 8.23 25.07
C GLY A 247 -0.41 9.69 25.35
N ASN A 248 -1.44 10.23 24.71
CA ASN A 248 -1.91 11.59 24.93
C ASN A 248 -3.44 11.65 24.95
N THR A 249 -4.03 11.97 26.11
CA THR A 249 -5.48 12.05 26.33
C THR A 249 -6.01 13.48 26.36
N SER A 250 -5.28 14.42 25.76
CA SER A 250 -5.73 15.81 25.64
C SER A 250 -6.79 15.96 24.54
N LEU A 251 -7.59 17.03 24.64
CA LEU A 251 -8.59 17.35 23.60
C LEU A 251 -7.92 17.68 22.25
N GLU A 252 -6.71 18.23 22.29
CA GLU A 252 -5.89 18.53 21.11
C GLU A 252 -5.47 17.25 20.37
N ALA A 253 -5.03 16.22 21.10
CA ALA A 253 -4.68 14.93 20.51
C ALA A 253 -5.89 14.25 19.85
N ALA A 254 -7.07 14.40 20.45
CA ALA A 254 -8.31 13.92 19.88
C ALA A 254 -8.70 14.65 18.59
N ALA A 255 -8.57 15.98 18.56
CA ALA A 255 -8.82 16.76 17.35
C ALA A 255 -7.84 16.41 16.23
N ASP A 256 -6.55 16.25 16.55
CA ASP A 256 -5.53 15.81 15.59
C ASP A 256 -5.79 14.38 15.11
N TYR A 257 -6.22 13.48 15.98
CA TYR A 257 -6.56 12.11 15.61
C TYR A 257 -7.75 12.08 14.64
N VAL A 258 -8.77 12.90 14.90
CA VAL A 258 -9.96 13.03 14.03
C VAL A 258 -9.63 13.73 12.70
N ALA A 259 -8.72 14.70 12.69
CA ALA A 259 -8.32 15.41 11.46
C ALA A 259 -7.48 14.54 10.53
N ASN A 260 -6.68 13.62 11.09
CA ASN A 260 -5.71 12.81 10.36
C ASN A 260 -6.19 11.39 10.01
N ASN A 261 -7.39 10.98 10.48
CA ASN A 261 -8.01 9.69 10.17
C ASN A 261 -9.42 9.86 9.59
#